data_AF-A0A150JAI9-F1
#
_entry.id   AF-A0A150JAI9-F1
#
_cell.length_a   1.000
_cell.length_b   1.000
_cell.length_c   1.000
_cell.angle_alpha   90.00
_cell.angle_beta   90.00
_cell.angle_gamma   90.00
#
_symmetry.space_group_name_H-M   'P 1'
#
loop_
_entity.id
_entity.type
_entity.pdbx_description
1 polymer ?
#
loop_
_entity_poly.entity_id
_entity_poly.type
_entity_poly.pdbx_seq_one_letter_code
_entity_poly.pdbx_strand_id
1 'polypeptide(L)'
;MDIGQFVINVVQAILSFSEFIAEEISALTDGFVPEGAVNEIGILIILVILRVGFDYAKKILEILIVIFIVYIIIQLLPSIINSIG
;
A
#
# COMPACT_ATOMS: atom_id res chain seq x y z
N MET A 1 7.24 -14.39 32.61
CA MET A 1 7.56 -14.96 31.30
C MET A 1 9.01 -14.61 31.00
N ASP A 2 9.84 -15.60 30.69
CA ASP A 2 11.26 -15.37 30.40
C ASP A 2 11.40 -14.60 29.09
N ILE A 3 12.32 -13.63 29.03
CA ILE A 3 12.60 -12.81 27.85
C ILE A 3 12.99 -13.71 26.67
N GLY A 4 13.72 -14.79 26.91
CA GLY A 4 14.06 -15.77 25.87
C GLY A 4 12.82 -16.39 25.24
N GLN A 5 11.84 -16.80 26.06
CA GLN A 5 10.59 -17.38 25.56
C GLN A 5 9.73 -16.37 24.80
N PHE A 6 9.69 -15.12 25.27
CA PHE A 6 9.01 -14.04 24.55
C PHE A 6 9.62 -13.81 23.16
N VAL A 7 10.95 -13.73 23.07
CA VAL A 7 11.65 -13.53 21.79
C VAL A 7 11.37 -14.69 20.83
N ILE A 8 11.42 -15.94 21.31
CA ILE A 8 11.12 -17.12 20.47
C ILE A 8 9.70 -17.06 19.92
N ASN A 9 8.71 -16.74 20.76
CA ASN A 9 7.31 -16.65 20.33
C ASN A 9 7.10 -15.54 19.29
N VAL A 10 7.79 -14.40 19.45
CA VAL A 10 7.73 -13.29 18.48
C VAL A 10 8.38 -13.69 17.16
N VAL A 11 9.54 -14.35 17.19
CA VAL A 11 10.23 -14.83 15.98
C VAL A 11 9.36 -15.85 15.24
N GLN A 12 8.74 -16.79 15.95
CA GLN A 12 7.82 -17.76 15.34
C GLN A 12 6.60 -17.08 14.70
N ALA A 13 6.00 -16.09 15.37
CA ALA A 13 4.88 -15.33 14.81
C ALA A 13 5.28 -14.59 13.52
N ILE A 14 6.50 -14.03 13.48
CA ILE A 14 7.03 -13.36 12.28
C ILE A 14 7.25 -14.37 11.15
N LEU A 15 7.82 -15.54 11.45
CA LEU A 15 8.05 -16.59 10.44
C LEU A 15 6.73 -17.11 9.86
N SER A 16 5.73 -17.42 10.68
CA SER A 16 4.42 -17.85 10.20
C SER A 16 3.71 -16.77 9.37
N PHE A 17 3.88 -15.50 9.73
CA PHE A 17 3.36 -14.39 8.94
C PHE A 17 4.10 -14.23 7.60
N SER A 18 5.41 -14.50 7.58
CA SER A 18 6.20 -14.53 6.36
C SER A 18 5.73 -15.65 5.43
N GLU A 19 5.56 -16.86 5.93
CA GLU A 19 5.03 -18.00 5.15
C GLU A 19 3.66 -17.68 4.54
N PHE A 20 2.76 -17.09 5.32
CA PHE A 20 1.44 -16.65 4.84
C PHE A 20 1.54 -15.64 3.68
N ILE A 21 2.44 -14.66 3.76
CA ILE A 21 2.61 -13.68 2.68
C ILE A 21 3.22 -14.35 1.42
N ALA A 22 4.15 -15.29 1.58
CA ALA A 22 4.75 -16.01 0.46
C ALA A 22 3.71 -16.84 -0.31
N GLU A 23 2.82 -17.53 0.40
CA GLU A 23 1.68 -18.28 -0.16
C GLU A 23 0.76 -17.37 -0.97
N GLU A 24 0.38 -16.22 -0.41
CA GLU A 24 -0.49 -15.26 -1.12
C GLU A 24 0.18 -14.64 -2.35
N ILE A 25 1.49 -14.36 -2.30
CA ILE A 25 2.22 -13.88 -3.49
C ILE A 25 2.25 -14.96 -4.57
N SER A 26 2.52 -16.21 -4.20
CA SER A 26 2.49 -17.34 -5.14
C SER A 26 1.11 -17.48 -5.78
N ALA A 27 0.04 -17.41 -4.98
CA ALA A 27 -1.34 -17.47 -5.45
C ALA A 27 -1.71 -16.30 -6.39
N LEU A 28 -1.35 -15.07 -6.03
CA LEU A 28 -1.62 -13.87 -6.84
C LEU A 28 -0.83 -13.83 -8.15
N THR A 29 0.27 -14.59 -8.23
CA THR A 29 1.11 -14.67 -9.44
C THR A 29 0.88 -15.95 -10.24
N ASP A 30 -0.20 -16.69 -9.97
CA ASP A 30 -0.52 -17.99 -10.59
C ASP A 30 0.66 -18.99 -10.52
N GLY A 31 1.40 -18.96 -9.41
CA GLY A 31 2.57 -19.82 -9.18
C GLY A 31 3.83 -19.44 -9.97
N PHE A 32 3.84 -18.27 -10.65
CA PHE A 32 5.03 -17.75 -11.32
C PHE A 32 6.18 -17.51 -10.33
N VAL A 33 5.87 -17.10 -9.10
CA VAL A 33 6.82 -17.03 -7.99
C VAL A 33 6.52 -18.18 -7.02
N PRO A 34 7.36 -19.24 -6.97
CA PRO A 34 7.18 -20.33 -6.01
C PRO A 34 7.34 -19.83 -4.57
N GLU A 35 6.56 -20.37 -3.64
CA GLU A 35 6.61 -19.99 -2.21
C GLU A 35 8.03 -20.06 -1.62
N GLY A 36 8.79 -21.10 -1.96
CA GLY A 36 10.18 -21.25 -1.51
C GLY A 36 11.18 -20.25 -2.11
N ALA A 37 10.78 -19.48 -3.13
CA ALA A 37 11.59 -18.39 -3.68
C ALA A 37 11.36 -17.07 -2.92
N VAL A 38 10.32 -16.99 -2.09
CA VAL A 38 9.96 -15.81 -1.30
C VAL A 38 10.50 -16.00 0.11
N ASN A 39 11.75 -15.58 0.34
CA ASN A 39 12.32 -15.54 1.69
C ASN A 39 11.81 -14.32 2.49
N GLU A 40 12.07 -14.30 3.79
CA GLU A 40 11.65 -13.25 4.72
C GLU A 40 12.13 -11.85 4.27
N ILE A 41 13.31 -11.80 3.65
CA ILE A 41 13.91 -10.57 3.08
C ILE A 41 13.15 -10.13 1.82
N GLY A 42 12.72 -11.06 0.97
CA GLY A 42 11.92 -10.82 -0.23
C GLY A 42 10.56 -10.24 0.12
N ILE A 43 9.94 -10.72 1.19
CA ILE A 43 8.69 -10.16 1.71
C ILE A 43 8.88 -8.73 2.20
N LEU A 44 9.95 -8.47 2.96
CA LEU A 44 10.31 -7.12 3.37
C LEU A 44 10.50 -6.19 2.16
N ILE A 45 11.18 -6.65 1.12
CA ILE A 45 11.38 -5.88 -0.11
C ILE A 45 10.04 -5.62 -0.81
N ILE A 46 9.17 -6.62 -0.92
CA ILE A 46 7.82 -6.46 -1.52
C ILE A 46 6.98 -5.47 -0.73
N LEU A 47 7.01 -5.53 0.61
CA LEU A 47 6.31 -4.60 1.48
C LEU A 47 6.85 -3.16 1.33
N VAL A 48 8.18 -3.01 1.18
CA VAL A 48 8.80 -1.70 0.89
C VAL A 48 8.37 -1.18 -0.48
N ILE A 49 8.35 -2.03 -1.51
CA ILE A 49 7.89 -1.65 -2.86
C ILE A 49 6.41 -1.26 -2.83
N LEU A 50 5.56 -2.03 -2.15
CA LEU A 50 4.14 -1.71 -1.96
C LEU A 50 3.97 -0.35 -1.28
N ARG A 51 4.72 -0.09 -0.20
CA ARG A 51 4.70 1.21 0.48
C ARG A 51 5.05 2.35 -0.47
N VAL A 52 6.13 2.21 -1.25
CA VAL A 52 6.54 3.22 -2.24
C VAL A 52 5.46 3.40 -3.31
N GLY A 53 4.82 2.30 -3.75
CA GLY A 53 3.70 2.34 -4.68
C GLY A 53 2.49 3.11 -4.14
N PHE A 54 2.12 2.87 -2.88
CA PHE A 54 1.05 3.62 -2.21
C PHE A 54 1.39 5.10 -2.03
N ASP A 55 2.63 5.44 -1.67
CA ASP A 55 3.08 6.83 -1.57
C ASP A 55 2.94 7.55 -2.92
N TYR A 56 3.28 6.86 -4.02
CA TYR A 56 3.09 7.40 -5.37
C TYR A 56 1.62 7.54 -5.76
N ALA A 57 0.79 6.53 -5.47
CA ALA A 57 -0.65 6.56 -5.73
C ALA A 57 -1.32 7.71 -4.96
N LYS A 58 -0.93 7.93 -3.70
CA LYS A 58 -1.39 9.05 -2.88
C LYS A 58 -1.05 10.39 -3.54
N LYS A 59 0.17 10.56 -4.04
CA LYS A 59 0.60 11.78 -4.73
C LYS A 59 -0.21 12.05 -6.01
N ILE A 60 -0.49 11.01 -6.79
CA ILE A 60 -1.35 11.13 -7.98
C ILE A 60 -2.76 11.57 -7.56
N LEU A 61 -3.32 10.95 -6.52
CA LEU A 61 -4.64 11.28 -6.02
C LEU A 61 -4.72 12.76 -5.57
N GLU A 62 -3.71 13.25 -4.86
CA GLU A 62 -3.63 14.66 -4.46
C GLU A 62 -3.65 15.60 -5.68
N ILE A 63 -2.90 15.28 -6.74
CA ILE A 63 -2.89 16.06 -7.99
C ILE A 63 -4.28 16.05 -8.65
N LEU A 64 -4.93 14.87 -8.72
CA LEU A 64 -6.27 14.76 -9.30
C LEU A 64 -7.29 15.58 -8.52
N ILE A 65 -7.21 15.59 -7.19
CA ILE A 65 -8.07 16.43 -6.34
C ILE A 65 -7.89 17.90 -6.67
N VAL A 66 -6.65 18.38 -6.82
CA VAL A 66 -6.39 19.78 -7.18
C VAL A 66 -7.00 20.15 -8.53
N ILE A 67 -6.79 19.31 -9.55
CA ILE A 67 -7.37 19.51 -10.89
C ILE A 67 -8.90 19.58 -10.79
N PHE A 68 -9.49 18.69 -10.00
CA PHE A 68 -10.93 18.64 -9.81
C PHE A 68 -11.49 19.87 -9.10
N ILE A 69 -10.79 20.39 -8.07
CA ILE A 69 -11.17 21.64 -7.40
C ILE A 69 -11.12 22.82 -8.38
N VAL A 70 -10.05 22.93 -9.17
CA VAL A 70 -9.93 23.99 -10.19
C VAL A 70 -11.07 23.91 -11.19
N TYR A 71 -11.41 22.70 -11.65
CA TYR A 71 -12.54 22.48 -12.54
C TYR A 71 -13.87 22.93 -11.91
N ILE A 72 -14.14 22.56 -10.66
CA ILE A 72 -15.35 23.00 -9.93
C ILE A 72 -15.41 24.52 -9.83
N ILE A 73 -14.30 25.18 -9.47
CA ILE A 73 -14.26 26.65 -9.36
C ILE A 73 -14.58 27.30 -10.71
N ILE A 74 -13.99 26.83 -11.81
CA ILE A 74 -14.28 27.33 -13.16
C ILE A 74 -15.75 27.13 -13.52
N GLN A 75 -16.33 25.97 -13.17
CA GLN A 75 -17.72 25.67 -13.47
C GLN A 75 -18.70 26.51 -12.64
N LEU A 76 -18.37 26.82 -11.38
CA LEU A 76 -19.22 27.59 -10.47
C LEU A 76 -19.04 29.11 -10.58
N LEU A 77 -17.92 29.58 -11.13
CA LEU A 77 -17.60 30.99 -11.34
C LEU A 77 -18.74 31.78 -12.03
N PRO A 78 -19.32 31.31 -13.16
CA PRO A 78 -20.44 32.00 -13.81
C PRO A 78 -21.67 32.15 -12.90
N SER A 79 -21.99 31.12 -12.13
CA SER A 79 -23.15 31.12 -11.22
C SER A 79 -22.97 32.10 -10.06
N ILE A 80 -21.75 32.23 -9.54
CA ILE A 80 -21.41 33.18 -8.46
C ILE A 80 -21.46 34.62 -9.00
N ILE A 81 -20.90 34.87 -10.19
CA ILE A 81 -20.91 36.20 -10.81
C ILE A 81 -22.35 36.67 -11.09
N ASN A 82 -23.18 35.80 -11.67
CA ASN A 82 -24.58 36.10 -11.97
C ASN A 82 -25.47 36.23 -10.72
N SER A 83 -24.99 35.78 -9.56
CA SER A 83 -25.69 35.92 -8.27
C SER A 83 -25.36 37.22 -7.55
N ILE A 84 -24.26 37.91 -7.93
CA ILE A 84 -23.75 39.11 -7.26
C ILE A 84 -23.99 40.37 -8.10
N GLY A 85 -24.08 40.24 -9.43
CA GLY A 85 -24.50 41.31 -10.35
C GLY A 85 -26.01 41.37 -10.51
#